data_AF-A0A086WDT2-F1
#
_entry.id   AF-A0A086WDT2-F1
#
_cell.length_a   1.000
_cell.length_b   1.000
_cell.length_c   1.000
_cell.angle_alpha   90.00
_cell.angle_beta   90.00
_cell.angle_gamma   90.00
#
_symmetry.space_group_name_H-M   'P 1'
#
loop_
_entity.id
_entity.type
_entity.pdbx_description
1 polymer ?
#
loop_
_entity_poly.entity_id
_entity_poly.type
_entity_poly.pdbx_seq_one_letter_code
_entity_poly.pdbx_strand_id
1 'polypeptide(L)'
;MLTITIKQGKEKSILAGDPWIYLSAIDRVEGKPAERNKAGATAIVQSSSRQFLARAAYNAKSQIAARVWTLREDEPVDHAMIKRRVQAAVLLRARALQGADPQALVQLVDGEKDGLPGLLVHSYGGAIGYLVCQFNAAGVDLWKVPVVQALIKATACPNVYERSDELVRKAEGLPITRRVLAGEEPPQRSMVREGGQLLPMDIRTGFTYPR
;
A
#
# COMPACT_ATOMS: atom_id res chain seq x y z
N MET A 1 -22.89 4.61 5.38
CA MET A 1 -21.50 4.93 5.74
C MET A 1 -21.05 3.88 6.73
N LEU A 2 -19.93 3.25 6.41
CA LEU A 2 -19.35 2.18 7.20
C LEU A 2 -18.74 2.75 8.50
N THR A 3 -19.05 2.14 9.63
CA THR A 3 -18.56 2.56 10.96
C THR A 3 -18.04 1.36 11.72
N ILE A 4 -16.85 1.48 12.31
CA ILE A 4 -16.19 0.51 13.17
C ILE A 4 -16.21 1.06 14.59
N THR A 5 -16.85 0.34 15.51
CA THR A 5 -16.81 0.68 16.93
C THR A 5 -15.75 -0.17 17.63
N ILE A 6 -14.82 0.49 18.34
CA ILE A 6 -13.74 -0.15 19.08
C ILE A 6 -14.21 -0.53 20.48
N LYS A 7 -13.78 -1.70 20.96
CA LYS A 7 -14.03 -2.15 22.34
C LYS A 7 -13.43 -1.16 23.34
N GLN A 8 -14.14 -0.92 24.44
CA GLN A 8 -13.67 -0.04 25.50
C GLN A 8 -12.26 -0.42 25.98
N GLY A 9 -11.34 0.56 25.99
CA GLY A 9 -9.95 0.38 26.42
C GLY A 9 -9.00 -0.15 25.33
N LYS A 10 -9.49 -0.47 24.12
CA LYS A 10 -8.68 -0.93 22.98
C LYS A 10 -8.33 0.18 21.99
N GLU A 11 -8.76 1.40 22.23
CA GLU A 11 -8.47 2.59 21.42
C GLU A 11 -7.05 3.15 21.60
N LYS A 12 -6.33 2.71 22.65
CA LYS A 12 -5.00 3.25 23.01
C LYS A 12 -3.97 3.17 21.88
N SER A 13 -3.93 2.06 21.14
CA SER A 13 -2.98 1.90 20.03
C SER A 13 -3.27 2.86 18.89
N ILE A 14 -4.55 3.04 18.55
CA ILE A 14 -5.01 3.95 17.50
C ILE A 14 -4.63 5.39 17.86
N LEU A 15 -4.89 5.80 19.10
CA LEU A 15 -4.52 7.12 19.61
C LEU A 15 -3.00 7.35 19.66
N ALA A 16 -2.21 6.27 19.81
CA ALA A 16 -0.76 6.32 19.75
C ALA A 16 -0.21 6.36 18.31
N GLY A 17 -1.07 6.29 17.29
CA GLY A 17 -0.67 6.34 15.89
C GLY A 17 -0.41 4.98 15.25
N ASP A 18 -0.78 3.87 15.90
CA ASP A 18 -0.68 2.55 15.28
C ASP A 18 -1.57 2.49 14.02
N PRO A 19 -1.00 2.15 12.85
CA PRO A 19 -1.78 2.07 11.63
C PRO A 19 -2.70 0.85 11.58
N TRP A 20 -2.62 -0.10 12.52
CA TRP A 20 -3.32 -1.37 12.45
C TRP A 20 -4.43 -1.49 13.51
N ILE A 21 -5.61 -1.92 13.05
CA ILE A 21 -6.75 -2.25 13.91
C ILE A 21 -7.04 -3.74 13.74
N TYR A 22 -6.72 -4.51 14.76
CA TYR A 22 -6.95 -5.95 14.77
C TYR A 22 -8.43 -6.28 15.00
N LEU A 23 -8.89 -7.40 14.42
CA LEU A 23 -10.25 -7.89 14.60
C LEU A 23 -10.65 -8.02 16.08
N SER A 24 -9.70 -8.42 16.93
CA SER A 24 -9.90 -8.58 18.37
C SER A 24 -10.26 -7.27 19.10
N ALA A 25 -9.88 -6.11 18.55
CA ALA A 25 -10.17 -4.78 19.10
C ALA A 25 -11.54 -4.24 18.68
N ILE A 26 -12.17 -4.81 17.65
CA ILE A 26 -13.46 -4.35 17.11
C ILE A 26 -14.60 -4.94 17.94
N ASP A 27 -15.52 -4.09 18.39
CA ASP A 27 -16.78 -4.49 19.03
C ASP A 27 -17.83 -4.83 17.97
N ARG A 28 -18.04 -3.92 17.02
CA ARG A 28 -18.99 -4.11 15.92
C ARG A 28 -18.64 -3.26 14.70
N VAL A 29 -19.15 -3.72 13.55
CA VAL A 29 -19.06 -3.02 12.26
C VAL A 29 -20.47 -2.81 11.71
N GLU A 30 -20.83 -1.54 11.54
CA GLU A 30 -22.16 -1.08 11.12
C GLU A 30 -22.08 -0.43 9.74
N GLY A 31 -23.12 -0.56 8.92
CA GLY A 31 -23.14 -0.04 7.55
C GLY A 31 -23.90 -0.96 6.60
N LYS A 32 -24.10 -0.52 5.36
CA LYS A 32 -24.82 -1.34 4.37
C LYS A 32 -24.01 -2.62 4.06
N PRO A 33 -24.65 -3.77 3.79
CA PRO A 33 -23.94 -4.99 3.42
C PRO A 33 -22.96 -4.81 2.25
N ALA A 34 -23.34 -4.02 1.25
CA ALA A 34 -22.46 -3.68 0.12
C ALA A 34 -21.19 -2.91 0.54
N GLU A 35 -21.27 -2.06 1.57
CA GLU A 35 -20.11 -1.35 2.12
C GLU A 35 -19.23 -2.29 2.96
N ARG A 36 -19.85 -3.11 3.84
CA ARG A 36 -19.15 -4.06 4.72
C ARG A 36 -18.41 -5.17 3.96
N ASN A 37 -18.98 -5.62 2.85
CA ASN A 37 -18.40 -6.70 2.05
C ASN A 37 -17.40 -6.20 0.99
N LYS A 38 -17.28 -4.89 0.82
CA LYS A 38 -16.32 -4.29 -0.11
C LYS A 38 -14.96 -4.17 0.57
N ALA A 39 -14.04 -5.05 0.21
CA ALA A 39 -12.67 -5.04 0.71
C ALA A 39 -12.01 -3.66 0.46
N GLY A 40 -11.43 -3.08 1.50
CA GLY A 40 -10.78 -1.78 1.44
C GLY A 40 -11.71 -0.57 1.57
N ALA A 41 -13.02 -0.78 1.74
CA ALA A 41 -13.96 0.32 1.94
C ALA A 41 -13.55 1.20 3.12
N THR A 42 -13.66 2.52 2.95
CA THR A 42 -13.31 3.46 4.01
C THR A 42 -14.43 3.50 5.05
N ALA A 43 -14.05 3.29 6.31
CA ALA A 43 -14.90 3.36 7.48
C ALA A 43 -14.50 4.53 8.39
N ILE A 44 -15.46 5.05 9.13
CA ILE A 44 -15.18 5.83 10.33
C ILE A 44 -14.91 4.86 11.48
N VAL A 45 -13.84 5.10 12.23
CA VAL A 45 -13.51 4.39 13.45
C VAL A 45 -13.88 5.26 14.63
N GLN A 46 -14.63 4.70 15.58
CA GLN A 46 -15.07 5.41 16.77
C GLN A 46 -14.83 4.59 18.04
N SER A 47 -14.71 5.27 19.18
CA SER A 47 -14.66 4.65 20.50
C SER A 47 -16.01 4.03 20.89
N SER A 48 -16.04 3.31 22.02
CA SER A 48 -17.29 2.83 22.62
C SER A 48 -18.26 3.97 23.00
N SER A 49 -17.73 5.17 23.27
CA SER A 49 -18.49 6.41 23.53
C SER A 49 -18.87 7.17 22.25
N ARG A 50 -18.66 6.59 21.06
CA ARG A 50 -18.94 7.18 19.73
C ARG A 50 -18.12 8.43 19.41
N GLN A 51 -16.95 8.59 20.03
CA GLN A 51 -16.01 9.64 19.66
C GLN A 51 -15.20 9.21 18.43
N PHE A 52 -14.97 10.12 17.50
CA PHE A 52 -14.11 9.87 16.34
C PHE A 52 -12.69 9.49 16.78
N LEU A 53 -12.12 8.46 16.16
CA LEU A 53 -10.75 8.02 16.37
C LEU A 53 -9.92 8.10 15.08
N ALA A 54 -10.49 7.63 13.96
CA ALA A 54 -9.78 7.57 12.68
C ALA A 54 -10.73 7.39 11.48
N ARG A 55 -10.19 7.57 10.28
CA ARG A 55 -10.72 6.95 9.06
C ARG A 55 -9.79 5.80 8.67
N ALA A 56 -10.35 4.64 8.33
CA ALA A 56 -9.57 3.44 8.04
C ALA A 56 -10.15 2.63 6.88
N ALA A 57 -9.31 1.93 6.13
CA ALA A 57 -9.74 0.92 5.17
C ALA A 57 -10.09 -0.37 5.89
N TYR A 58 -11.32 -0.84 5.75
CA TYR A 58 -11.82 -2.06 6.37
C TYR A 58 -11.70 -3.27 5.45
N ASN A 59 -11.34 -4.41 6.01
CA ASN A 59 -11.36 -5.71 5.35
C ASN A 59 -11.77 -6.82 6.32
N ALA A 60 -12.99 -7.33 6.18
CA ALA A 60 -13.54 -8.38 7.02
C ALA A 60 -12.78 -9.72 6.96
N LYS A 61 -11.97 -9.94 5.91
CA LYS A 61 -11.21 -11.19 5.71
C LYS A 61 -9.83 -11.20 6.38
N SER A 62 -9.36 -10.06 6.88
CA SER A 62 -8.01 -9.92 7.45
C SER A 62 -8.03 -9.91 8.98
N GLN A 63 -6.97 -10.44 9.59
CA GLN A 63 -6.73 -10.28 11.04
C GLN A 63 -6.45 -8.81 11.40
N ILE A 64 -5.76 -8.09 10.50
CA ILE A 64 -5.68 -6.63 10.52
C ILE A 64 -6.95 -6.11 9.83
N ALA A 65 -8.05 -6.16 10.58
CA ALA A 65 -9.39 -5.91 10.08
C ALA A 65 -9.57 -4.49 9.53
N ALA A 66 -8.80 -3.51 10.01
CA ALA A 66 -8.71 -2.21 9.35
C ALA A 66 -7.31 -1.60 9.43
N ARG A 67 -6.98 -0.78 8.44
CA ARG A 67 -5.73 0.01 8.41
C ARG A 67 -6.04 1.50 8.35
N VAL A 68 -5.47 2.27 9.26
CA VAL A 68 -5.73 3.69 9.42
C VAL A 68 -5.21 4.47 8.21
N TRP A 69 -6.09 5.27 7.63
CA TRP A 69 -5.69 6.30 6.67
C TRP A 69 -5.27 7.56 7.41
N THR A 70 -6.10 8.04 8.32
CA THR A 70 -5.86 9.32 9.01
C THR A 70 -6.53 9.34 10.36
N LEU A 71 -5.86 9.99 11.31
CA LEU A 71 -6.40 10.32 12.64
C LEU A 71 -7.12 11.68 12.64
N ARG A 72 -7.14 12.37 11.49
CA ARG A 72 -7.77 13.66 11.34
C ARG A 72 -9.21 13.49 10.85
N GLU A 73 -10.16 14.02 11.61
CA GLU A 73 -11.58 13.95 11.26
C GLU A 73 -11.91 14.71 9.96
N ASP A 74 -11.20 15.83 9.76
CA ASP A 74 -11.35 16.78 8.65
C ASP A 74 -10.66 16.36 7.34
N GLU A 75 -9.84 15.29 7.35
CA GLU A 75 -9.14 14.83 6.15
C GLU A 75 -9.97 13.75 5.41
N PRO A 76 -10.50 14.04 4.21
CA PRO A 76 -11.19 13.03 3.41
C PRO A 76 -10.19 12.04 2.81
N VAL A 77 -10.62 10.78 2.71
CA VAL A 77 -9.87 9.74 1.97
C VAL A 77 -10.33 9.78 0.52
N ASP A 78 -9.64 10.58 -0.28
CA ASP A 78 -9.97 10.84 -1.67
C ASP A 78 -8.75 10.77 -2.61
N HIS A 79 -8.99 11.03 -3.90
CA HIS A 79 -7.94 11.05 -4.92
C HIS A 79 -6.83 12.06 -4.59
N ALA A 80 -7.16 13.20 -3.97
CA ALA A 80 -6.19 14.22 -3.62
C ALA A 80 -5.28 13.76 -2.47
N MET A 81 -5.85 13.13 -1.44
CA MET A 81 -5.08 12.55 -0.34
C MET A 81 -4.09 11.50 -0.85
N ILE A 82 -4.56 10.53 -1.65
CA ILE A 82 -3.71 9.47 -2.22
C ILE A 82 -2.58 10.06 -3.06
N LYS A 83 -2.91 11.01 -3.95
CA LYS A 83 -1.92 11.69 -4.79
C LYS A 83 -0.86 12.42 -3.95
N ARG A 84 -1.27 13.19 -2.92
CA ARG A 84 -0.33 13.89 -2.03
C ARG A 84 0.63 12.93 -1.34
N ARG A 85 0.12 11.81 -0.82
CA ARG A 85 0.95 10.82 -0.08
C ARG A 85 1.95 10.12 -0.99
N VAL A 86 1.52 9.70 -2.18
CA VAL A 86 2.43 9.11 -3.18
C VAL A 86 3.52 10.11 -3.57
N GLN A 87 3.15 11.37 -3.85
CA GLN A 87 4.11 12.41 -4.19
C GLN A 87 5.10 12.68 -3.05
N ALA A 88 4.63 12.75 -1.81
CA ALA A 88 5.48 12.94 -0.63
C ALA A 88 6.47 11.78 -0.45
N ALA A 89 6.00 10.53 -0.61
CA ALA A 89 6.82 9.34 -0.49
C ALA A 89 7.96 9.30 -1.53
N VAL A 90 7.63 9.60 -2.79
CA VAL A 90 8.60 9.70 -3.89
C VAL A 90 9.58 10.84 -3.65
N LEU A 91 9.09 12.02 -3.27
CA LEU A 91 9.94 13.19 -3.01
C LEU A 91 10.92 12.95 -1.86
N LEU A 92 10.47 12.29 -0.79
CA LEU A 92 11.31 11.91 0.34
C LEU A 92 12.54 11.09 -0.10
N ARG A 93 12.41 10.32 -1.19
CA ARG A 93 13.46 9.45 -1.73
C ARG A 93 14.06 9.98 -3.04
N ALA A 94 13.75 11.21 -3.45
CA ALA A 94 14.17 11.76 -4.74
C ALA A 94 15.71 11.77 -4.91
N ARG A 95 16.46 12.12 -3.84
CA ARG A 95 17.93 12.11 -3.88
C ARG A 95 18.49 10.69 -4.06
N ALA A 96 17.91 9.72 -3.36
CA ALA A 96 18.32 8.32 -3.50
C ALA A 96 18.02 7.80 -4.91
N LEU A 97 16.87 8.17 -5.48
CA LEU A 97 16.50 7.82 -6.85
C LEU A 97 17.42 8.46 -7.90
N GLN A 98 17.77 9.75 -7.74
CA GLN A 98 18.63 10.47 -8.69
C GLN A 98 20.07 9.94 -8.74
N GLY A 99 20.61 9.50 -7.60
CA GLY A 99 21.98 8.98 -7.50
C GLY A 99 22.09 7.45 -7.59
N ALA A 100 20.98 6.75 -7.79
CA ALA A 100 20.98 5.30 -7.79
C ALA A 100 21.63 4.71 -9.05
N ASP A 101 22.36 3.61 -8.85
CA ASP A 101 22.72 2.70 -9.94
C ASP A 101 21.42 2.23 -10.64
N PRO A 102 21.30 2.31 -11.97
CA PRO A 102 20.14 1.79 -12.70
C PRO A 102 19.83 0.31 -12.41
N GLN A 103 20.82 -0.47 -11.98
CA GLN A 103 20.66 -1.87 -11.59
C GLN A 103 20.22 -2.06 -10.13
N ALA A 104 20.11 -1.00 -9.33
CA ALA A 104 19.61 -1.09 -7.96
C ALA A 104 18.07 -1.02 -7.91
N LEU A 105 17.48 -1.79 -6.99
CA LEU A 105 16.09 -1.57 -6.59
C LEU A 105 16.05 -0.46 -5.55
N VAL A 106 15.37 0.64 -5.88
CA VAL A 106 15.19 1.78 -4.97
C VAL A 106 13.75 1.77 -4.46
N GLN A 107 13.56 1.55 -3.16
CA GLN A 107 12.23 1.69 -2.56
C GLN A 107 11.79 3.16 -2.67
N LEU A 108 10.58 3.39 -3.21
CA LEU A 108 9.94 4.70 -3.35
C LEU A 108 8.78 4.90 -2.37
N VAL A 109 8.09 3.82 -2.02
CA VAL A 109 6.99 3.82 -1.05
C VAL A 109 7.18 2.66 -0.07
N ASP A 110 7.07 2.97 1.21
CA ASP A 110 7.25 2.10 2.37
C ASP A 110 5.99 2.06 3.24
N GLY A 111 4.89 1.64 2.62
CA GLY A 111 3.65 1.26 3.28
C GLY A 111 3.17 2.27 4.32
N GLU A 112 3.12 1.79 5.57
CA GLU A 112 2.70 2.52 6.76
C GLU A 112 3.49 3.80 6.97
N LYS A 113 4.81 3.81 6.73
CA LYS A 113 5.67 4.97 6.99
C LYS A 113 5.34 6.17 6.10
N ASP A 114 4.77 5.90 4.94
CA ASP A 114 4.35 6.92 3.97
C ASP A 114 2.83 7.18 4.01
N GLY A 115 2.13 6.65 5.01
CA GLY A 115 0.68 6.79 5.13
C GLY A 115 -0.09 6.06 4.03
N LEU A 116 0.49 5.03 3.42
CA LEU A 116 -0.15 4.17 2.43
C LEU A 116 -0.07 2.70 2.89
N PRO A 117 -0.73 2.33 4.01
CA PRO A 117 -0.52 1.02 4.65
C PRO A 117 -0.74 -0.15 3.68
N GLY A 118 0.28 -1.02 3.59
CA GLY A 118 0.29 -2.15 2.66
C GLY A 118 0.68 -1.84 1.22
N LEU A 119 1.14 -0.63 0.88
CA LEU A 119 1.72 -0.34 -0.45
C LEU A 119 3.24 -0.34 -0.41
N LEU A 120 3.87 -1.21 -1.20
CA LEU A 120 5.32 -1.15 -1.45
C LEU A 120 5.58 -0.83 -2.91
N VAL A 121 6.48 0.09 -3.18
CA VAL A 121 6.87 0.44 -4.55
C VAL A 121 8.39 0.50 -4.64
N HIS A 122 8.96 -0.19 -5.61
CA HIS A 122 10.39 -0.13 -5.94
C HIS A 122 10.57 0.34 -7.38
N SER A 123 11.56 1.20 -7.60
CA SER A 123 12.02 1.61 -8.92
C SER A 123 13.24 0.79 -9.33
N TYR A 124 13.33 0.44 -10.61
CA TYR A 124 14.47 -0.23 -11.22
C TYR A 124 14.71 0.37 -12.61
N GLY A 125 15.96 0.59 -13.03
CA GLY A 125 16.28 1.05 -14.39
C GLY A 125 16.17 2.56 -14.66
N GLY A 126 16.00 3.39 -13.61
CA GLY A 126 15.94 4.85 -13.75
C GLY A 126 14.66 5.35 -14.45
N ALA A 127 14.78 6.44 -15.23
CA ALA A 127 13.63 7.16 -15.79
C ALA A 127 12.84 6.38 -16.85
N ILE A 128 13.49 5.49 -17.60
CA ILE A 128 12.88 4.62 -18.63
C ILE A 128 12.71 3.18 -18.07
N GLY A 129 12.83 3.04 -16.75
CA GLY A 129 12.81 1.77 -16.05
C GLY A 129 11.41 1.24 -15.76
N TYR A 130 11.25 0.63 -14.57
CA TYR A 130 10.01 0.02 -14.12
C TYR A 130 9.73 0.37 -12.67
N LEU A 131 8.45 0.59 -12.36
CA LEU A 131 7.93 0.63 -10.99
C LEU A 131 7.30 -0.72 -10.65
N VAL A 132 7.91 -1.46 -9.73
CA VAL A 132 7.40 -2.74 -9.22
C VAL A 132 6.61 -2.46 -7.95
N CYS A 133 5.30 -2.64 -8.04
CA CYS A 133 4.33 -2.31 -7.00
C CYS A 133 3.76 -3.57 -6.34
N GLN A 134 3.57 -3.52 -5.03
CA GLN A 134 2.84 -4.53 -4.26
C GLN A 134 1.69 -3.87 -3.51
N PHE A 135 0.46 -4.27 -3.85
CA PHE A 135 -0.77 -3.82 -3.20
C PHE A 135 -1.20 -4.85 -2.15
N ASN A 136 -0.49 -4.87 -1.04
CA ASN A 136 -0.56 -5.93 -0.03
C ASN A 136 -1.71 -5.75 0.98
N ALA A 137 -2.52 -4.70 0.87
CA ALA A 137 -3.70 -4.49 1.71
C ALA A 137 -4.90 -4.03 0.89
N ALA A 138 -6.11 -4.43 1.32
CA ALA A 138 -7.33 -4.14 0.56
C ALA A 138 -7.58 -2.65 0.33
N GLY A 139 -7.19 -1.79 1.27
CA GLY A 139 -7.33 -0.35 1.16
C GLY A 139 -6.57 0.22 -0.04
N VAL A 140 -5.26 -0.04 -0.12
CA VAL A 140 -4.42 0.45 -1.23
C VAL A 140 -4.77 -0.24 -2.55
N ASP A 141 -5.21 -1.50 -2.51
CA ASP A 141 -5.69 -2.23 -3.70
C ASP A 141 -6.96 -1.58 -4.29
N LEU A 142 -7.87 -1.11 -3.45
CA LEU A 142 -9.06 -0.35 -3.89
C LEU A 142 -8.67 1.00 -4.52
N TRP A 143 -7.61 1.64 -4.03
CA TRP A 143 -7.07 2.91 -4.55
C TRP A 143 -6.00 2.74 -5.64
N LYS A 144 -5.89 1.54 -6.22
CA LYS A 144 -4.83 1.19 -7.19
C LYS A 144 -4.74 2.15 -8.37
N VAL A 145 -5.86 2.49 -9.00
CA VAL A 145 -5.85 3.37 -10.19
C VAL A 145 -5.29 4.76 -9.86
N PRO A 146 -5.77 5.48 -8.82
CA PRO A 146 -5.18 6.74 -8.41
C PRO A 146 -3.72 6.65 -7.96
N VAL A 147 -3.32 5.56 -7.29
CA VAL A 147 -1.92 5.31 -6.92
C VAL A 147 -1.03 5.21 -8.15
N VAL A 148 -1.40 4.38 -9.14
CA VAL A 148 -0.63 4.18 -10.38
C VAL A 148 -0.47 5.51 -11.14
N GLN A 149 -1.56 6.27 -11.29
CA GLN A 149 -1.52 7.58 -11.94
C GLN A 149 -0.61 8.57 -11.20
N ALA A 150 -0.66 8.59 -9.87
CA ALA A 150 0.18 9.45 -9.06
C ALA A 150 1.67 9.05 -9.14
N LEU A 151 1.97 7.75 -9.17
CA LEU A 151 3.33 7.23 -9.32
C LEU A 151 3.94 7.64 -10.66
N ILE A 152 3.26 7.39 -11.78
CA ILE A 152 3.72 7.77 -13.11
C ILE A 152 4.00 9.27 -13.17
N LYS A 153 3.09 10.09 -12.61
CA LYS A 153 3.27 11.54 -12.58
C LYS A 153 4.45 11.98 -11.71
N ALA A 154 4.67 11.32 -10.57
CA ALA A 154 5.71 11.71 -9.63
C ALA A 154 7.12 11.27 -10.07
N THR A 155 7.23 10.18 -10.82
CA THR A 155 8.53 9.60 -11.23
C THR A 155 8.86 9.82 -12.69
N ALA A 156 7.88 10.22 -13.51
CA ALA A 156 7.94 10.22 -14.97
C ALA A 156 8.20 8.83 -15.62
N CYS A 157 8.20 7.75 -14.83
CA CYS A 157 8.36 6.39 -15.32
C CYS A 157 7.00 5.85 -15.80
N PRO A 158 6.86 5.47 -17.09
CA PRO A 158 5.57 5.05 -17.64
C PRO A 158 5.23 3.59 -17.32
N ASN A 159 6.23 2.78 -16.96
CA ASN A 159 6.08 1.35 -16.80
C ASN A 159 5.79 1.00 -15.33
N VAL A 160 4.61 0.43 -15.09
CA VAL A 160 4.16 0.03 -13.75
C VAL A 160 3.74 -1.42 -13.79
N TYR A 161 4.37 -2.24 -12.96
CA TYR A 161 4.10 -3.67 -12.86
C TYR A 161 3.61 -4.01 -11.45
N GLU A 162 2.49 -4.73 -11.36
CA GLU A 162 2.01 -5.30 -10.12
C GLU A 162 2.63 -6.68 -9.89
N ARG A 163 3.28 -6.84 -8.74
CA ARG A 163 3.58 -8.16 -8.19
C ARG A 163 2.87 -8.34 -6.85
N SER A 164 2.63 -9.59 -6.49
CA SER A 164 1.97 -9.95 -5.24
C SER A 164 2.88 -10.83 -4.40
N ASP A 165 2.94 -10.55 -3.09
CA ASP A 165 3.30 -11.54 -2.10
C ASP A 165 2.09 -12.45 -1.85
N GLU A 166 2.20 -13.72 -2.23
CA GLU A 166 1.08 -14.67 -2.19
C GLU A 166 0.57 -14.89 -0.77
N LEU A 167 1.46 -14.98 0.21
CA LEU A 167 1.09 -15.22 1.60
C LEU A 167 0.32 -14.02 2.17
N VAL A 168 0.81 -12.81 1.91
CA VAL A 168 0.17 -11.59 2.39
C VAL A 168 -1.19 -11.37 1.71
N ARG A 169 -1.28 -11.54 0.39
CA ARG A 169 -2.55 -11.38 -0.33
C ARG A 169 -3.59 -12.43 0.07
N LYS A 170 -3.17 -13.66 0.32
CA LYS A 170 -4.04 -14.72 0.84
C LYS A 170 -4.56 -14.37 2.25
N ALA A 171 -3.70 -13.85 3.13
CA ALA A 171 -4.11 -13.38 4.47
C ALA A 171 -5.10 -12.20 4.41
N GLU A 172 -5.05 -11.39 3.36
CA GLU A 172 -6.05 -10.34 3.09
C GLU A 172 -7.31 -10.84 2.37
N GLY A 173 -7.35 -12.10 1.93
CA GLY A 173 -8.43 -12.63 1.11
C GLY A 173 -8.57 -11.93 -0.25
N LEU A 174 -7.45 -11.45 -0.80
CA LEU A 174 -7.36 -10.76 -2.08
C LEU A 174 -6.83 -11.70 -3.18
N PRO A 175 -7.20 -11.46 -4.46
CA PRO A 175 -6.61 -12.21 -5.57
C PRO A 175 -5.09 -12.01 -5.66
N ILE A 176 -4.37 -13.09 -5.96
CA ILE A 176 -2.95 -13.03 -6.31
C ILE A 176 -2.86 -12.53 -7.75
N THR A 177 -2.13 -11.44 -7.96
CA THR A 177 -2.01 -10.80 -9.29
C THR A 177 -0.56 -10.52 -9.63
N ARG A 178 -0.22 -10.75 -10.90
CA ARG A 178 1.08 -10.46 -11.51
C ARG A 178 0.80 -9.95 -12.92
N ARG A 179 0.92 -8.65 -13.15
CA ARG A 179 0.52 -8.04 -14.42
C ARG A 179 1.07 -6.64 -14.61
N VAL A 180 1.12 -6.22 -15.87
CA VAL A 180 1.28 -4.83 -16.25
C VAL A 180 0.07 -4.00 -15.80
N LEU A 181 0.32 -2.89 -15.14
CA LEU A 181 -0.69 -1.87 -14.80
C LEU A 181 -0.60 -0.66 -15.73
N ALA A 182 0.58 -0.36 -16.27
CA ALA A 182 0.81 0.67 -17.28
C ALA A 182 2.14 0.41 -18.02
N GLY A 183 2.23 0.87 -19.28
CA GLY A 183 3.45 0.77 -20.08
C GLY A 183 3.83 -0.67 -20.43
N GLU A 184 5.11 -0.98 -20.34
CA GLU A 184 5.68 -2.28 -20.72
C GLU A 184 5.90 -3.21 -19.51
N GLU A 185 5.92 -4.51 -19.80
CA GLU A 185 6.30 -5.53 -18.82
C GLU A 185 7.82 -5.53 -18.59
N PRO A 186 8.31 -5.74 -17.35
CA PRO A 186 9.73 -5.91 -17.12
C PRO A 186 10.27 -7.19 -17.76
N PRO A 187 11.55 -7.24 -18.16
CA PRO A 187 12.14 -8.47 -18.66
C PRO A 187 12.16 -9.54 -17.55
N GLN A 188 11.99 -10.80 -17.96
CA GLN A 188 12.01 -11.94 -17.04
C GLN A 188 13.31 -12.05 -16.25
N ARG A 189 14.44 -11.63 -16.81
CA ARG A 189 15.74 -11.70 -16.16
C ARG A 189 16.43 -10.35 -16.27
N SER A 190 16.66 -9.74 -15.11
CA SER A 190 17.34 -8.45 -14.93
C SER A 190 18.58 -8.66 -14.07
N MET A 191 19.63 -7.84 -14.28
CA MET A 191 20.75 -7.80 -13.35
C MET A 191 20.45 -6.79 -12.25
N VAL A 192 20.30 -7.25 -11.02
CA VAL A 192 19.95 -6.43 -9.86
C VAL A 192 21.12 -6.36 -8.90
N ARG A 193 21.43 -5.15 -8.42
CA ARG A 193 22.45 -4.92 -7.41
C ARG A 193 21.84 -5.05 -6.01
N GLU A 194 22.34 -6.01 -5.25
CA GLU A 194 22.02 -6.20 -3.82
C GLU A 194 23.32 -6.39 -3.03
N GLY A 195 23.49 -5.65 -1.93
CA GLY A 195 24.66 -5.80 -1.04
C GLY A 195 26.02 -5.62 -1.75
N GLY A 196 26.08 -4.81 -2.79
CA GLY A 196 27.28 -4.57 -3.60
C GLY A 196 27.52 -5.58 -4.73
N GLN A 197 26.76 -6.66 -4.80
CA GLN A 197 26.90 -7.71 -5.82
C GLN A 197 25.79 -7.63 -6.88
N LEU A 198 26.10 -8.01 -8.12
CA LEU A 198 25.10 -8.15 -9.17
C LEU A 198 24.56 -9.59 -9.22
N LEU A 199 23.24 -9.71 -9.21
CA LEU A 199 22.53 -10.98 -9.22
C LEU A 199 21.51 -11.00 -10.36
N PRO A 200 21.41 -12.10 -11.12
CA PRO A 200 20.30 -12.29 -12.04
C PRO A 200 19.00 -12.49 -11.24
N MET A 201 18.00 -11.65 -11.46
CA MET A 201 16.70 -11.69 -10.76
C MET A 201 15.53 -11.46 -11.73
N ASP A 202 14.42 -12.15 -11.49
CA ASP A 202 13.12 -11.79 -12.06
C ASP A 202 12.42 -10.79 -11.14
N ILE A 203 12.50 -9.49 -11.43
CA ILE A 203 11.91 -8.44 -10.59
C ILE A 203 10.38 -8.51 -10.52
N ARG A 204 9.73 -9.20 -11.47
CA ARG A 204 8.28 -9.42 -11.49
C ARG A 204 7.83 -10.39 -10.39
N THR A 205 8.72 -11.27 -9.95
CA THR A 205 8.43 -12.28 -8.92
C THR A 205 9.26 -12.08 -7.65
N GLY A 206 10.40 -11.38 -7.75
CA GLY A 206 11.41 -11.32 -6.70
C GLY A 206 12.32 -12.55 -6.64
N PHE A 207 12.21 -13.48 -7.60
CA PHE A 207 13.04 -14.68 -7.63
C PHE A 207 14.46 -14.35 -8.10
N THR A 208 15.46 -14.72 -7.30
CA THR A 208 16.88 -14.61 -7.65
C THR A 208 17.38 -15.92 -8.22
N TYR A 209 17.90 -15.89 -9.45
CA TYR A 209 18.46 -17.06 -10.10
C TYR A 209 19.77 -17.47 -9.42
N PRO A 210 20.03 -18.80 -9.28
CA PRO A 210 21.34 -19.27 -8.87
C PRO A 210 22.42 -18.78 -9.86
N ARG A 211 23.63 -18.58 -9.34
CA ARG A 211 24.79 -18.17 -10.13
C ARG A 211 25.27 -19.27 -11.06
#